data_AF-A0A7S9LCS1-F1
#
_entry.id   AF-A0A7S9LCS1-F1
#
_cell.length_a   1.000
_cell.length_b   1.000
_cell.length_c   1.000
_cell.angle_alpha   90.00
_cell.angle_beta   90.00
_cell.angle_gamma   90.00
#
_symmetry.space_group_name_H-M   'P 1'
#
loop_
_entity.id
_entity.type
_entity.pdbx_description
1 polymer ?
#
loop_
_entity_poly.entity_id
_entity_poly.type
_entity_poly.pdbx_seq_one_letter_code
_entity_poly.pdbx_strand_id
1 'polypeptide(L)'
;MTDHVNAATLLLLLICSSSLAQSFDRGCIMLNPVQPNTLRAHELDTRDLCTQDGKAISYLSVGDARGWDGKVVPPYNRVRMTVRGPVTVTNVIFQTPSATYRLQITP
;
A
#
# COMPACT_ATOMS: atom_id res chain seq x y z
N MET A 1 -2.21 70.12 1.16
CA MET A 1 -1.16 70.27 2.19
C MET A 1 -0.99 68.91 2.84
N THR A 2 0.17 68.29 2.57
CA THR A 2 0.94 67.31 3.37
C THR A 2 0.20 66.10 3.95
N ASP A 3 0.43 64.86 3.50
CA ASP A 3 1.66 64.03 3.46
C ASP A 3 1.78 63.08 4.67
N HIS A 4 1.67 61.78 4.39
CA HIS A 4 2.70 60.75 4.61
C HIS A 4 2.16 59.39 5.10
N VAL A 5 2.21 58.44 4.16
CA VAL A 5 2.85 57.11 4.22
C VAL A 5 2.78 56.34 5.55
N ASN A 6 2.16 55.16 5.50
CA ASN A 6 2.76 53.99 6.15
C ASN A 6 2.65 52.77 5.25
N ALA A 7 3.82 52.36 4.76
CA ALA A 7 4.06 51.10 4.09
C ALA A 7 4.27 50.02 5.16
N ALA A 8 3.54 48.91 5.06
CA ALA A 8 3.90 47.63 5.67
C ALA A 8 3.36 46.52 4.75
N THR A 9 4.14 46.09 3.76
CA THR A 9 4.99 44.89 3.80
C THR A 9 4.21 43.60 3.63
N LEU A 10 4.38 43.03 2.42
CA LEU A 10 4.35 41.63 2.01
C LEU A 10 3.88 40.57 3.03
N LEU A 11 2.94 39.72 2.58
CA LEU A 11 3.11 38.28 2.71
C LEU A 11 2.52 37.56 1.48
N LEU A 12 3.36 37.46 0.43
CA LEU A 12 3.28 36.36 -0.53
C LEU A 12 3.65 35.08 0.21
N LEU A 13 2.69 34.18 0.41
CA LEU A 13 2.95 32.79 0.78
C LEU A 13 2.63 31.89 -0.42
N LEU A 14 3.54 31.94 -1.39
CA LEU A 14 3.87 30.78 -2.21
C LEU A 14 4.65 29.82 -1.31
N ILE A 15 4.01 28.75 -0.84
CA ILE A 15 4.73 27.56 -0.39
C ILE A 15 4.27 26.39 -1.24
N CYS A 16 5.18 25.94 -2.09
CA CYS A 16 5.16 24.66 -2.76
C CYS A 16 4.90 23.52 -1.75
N SER A 17 3.97 22.64 -2.07
CA SER A 17 4.09 21.23 -1.66
C SER A 17 3.96 20.39 -2.92
N SER A 18 5.11 20.17 -3.55
CA SER A 18 5.33 19.13 -4.54
C SER A 18 4.99 17.77 -3.91
N SER A 19 3.93 17.12 -4.38
CA SER A 19 3.73 15.66 -4.32
C SER A 19 2.45 15.39 -5.14
N LEU A 20 2.51 15.24 -6.45
CA LEU A 20 2.72 13.92 -7.07
C LEU A 20 2.33 12.74 -6.15
N ALA A 21 1.08 12.68 -5.70
CA ALA A 21 0.48 11.40 -5.38
C ALA A 21 -0.33 10.98 -6.61
N GLN A 22 0.38 10.45 -7.62
CA GLN A 22 -0.23 9.48 -8.53
C GLN A 22 -0.61 8.26 -7.67
N SER A 23 -1.68 8.36 -6.87
CA SER A 23 -2.40 7.17 -6.47
C SER A 23 -3.13 6.71 -7.73
N PHE A 24 -2.42 5.94 -8.57
CA PHE A 24 -3.11 4.87 -9.25
C PHE A 24 -3.76 4.07 -8.12
N ASP A 25 -5.05 4.30 -7.91
CA ASP A 25 -5.85 3.64 -6.88
C ASP A 25 -5.96 2.18 -7.28
N ARG A 26 -4.85 1.43 -7.08
CA ARG A 26 -4.77 0.01 -7.33
C ARG A 26 -5.86 -0.60 -6.48
N GLY A 27 -6.81 -1.25 -7.14
CA GLY A 27 -7.94 -1.88 -6.48
C GLY A 27 -7.46 -2.82 -5.39
N CYS A 28 -8.31 -3.11 -4.43
CA CYS A 28 -7.94 -3.96 -3.32
C CYS A 28 -8.57 -5.35 -3.44
N ILE A 29 -7.77 -6.40 -3.26
CA ILE A 29 -8.26 -7.74 -2.98
C ILE A 29 -8.35 -7.90 -1.47
N MET A 30 -9.58 -7.96 -0.96
CA MET A 30 -9.85 -8.11 0.47
C MET A 30 -9.59 -9.56 0.90
N LEU A 31 -8.66 -9.74 1.83
CA LEU A 31 -8.33 -11.06 2.38
C LEU A 31 -9.23 -11.40 3.57
N ASN A 32 -9.74 -12.62 3.60
CA ASN A 32 -10.52 -13.16 4.71
C ASN A 32 -9.57 -13.81 5.75
N PRO A 33 -9.69 -13.51 7.06
CA PRO A 33 -8.80 -14.10 8.07
C PRO A 33 -9.23 -15.51 8.53
N VAL A 34 -10.48 -15.92 8.22
CA VAL A 34 -11.08 -17.19 8.65
C VAL A 34 -11.04 -18.22 7.54
N GLN A 35 -11.23 -17.78 6.29
CA GLN A 35 -11.26 -18.65 5.12
C GLN A 35 -9.93 -18.63 4.37
N PRO A 36 -9.55 -19.74 3.69
CA PRO A 36 -8.41 -19.74 2.81
C PRO A 36 -8.56 -18.70 1.70
N ASN A 37 -7.52 -17.90 1.48
CA ASN A 37 -7.44 -17.02 0.32
C ASN A 37 -6.54 -17.70 -0.71
N THR A 38 -7.01 -17.78 -1.95
CA THR A 38 -6.23 -18.30 -3.07
C THR A 38 -6.39 -17.33 -4.24
N LEU A 39 -5.28 -16.92 -4.82
CA LEU A 39 -5.25 -15.98 -5.94
C LEU A 39 -4.32 -16.47 -7.05
N ARG A 40 -4.57 -16.00 -8.26
CA ARG A 40 -3.65 -16.15 -9.40
C ARG A 40 -2.69 -14.97 -9.43
N ALA A 41 -1.46 -15.19 -9.86
CA ALA A 41 -0.42 -14.16 -9.86
C ALA A 41 -0.82 -12.90 -10.65
N HIS A 42 -1.44 -13.07 -11.82
CA HIS A 42 -1.90 -11.96 -12.68
C HIS A 42 -2.93 -11.05 -12.00
N GLU A 43 -3.63 -11.54 -10.97
CA GLU A 43 -4.59 -10.72 -10.22
C GLU A 43 -3.92 -9.60 -9.44
N LEU A 44 -2.63 -9.75 -9.16
CA LEU A 44 -1.78 -8.83 -8.40
C LEU A 44 -1.09 -7.80 -9.29
N ASP A 45 -1.26 -7.86 -10.63
CA ASP A 45 -0.63 -6.91 -11.56
C ASP A 45 -1.17 -5.48 -11.37
N THR A 46 -2.45 -5.36 -11.01
CA THR A 46 -3.17 -4.08 -10.90
C THR A 46 -3.81 -3.83 -9.54
N ARG A 47 -3.72 -4.81 -8.62
CA ARG A 47 -4.36 -4.75 -7.31
C ARG A 47 -3.35 -4.94 -6.19
N ASP A 48 -3.66 -4.34 -5.04
CA ASP A 48 -2.95 -4.56 -3.80
C ASP A 48 -3.77 -5.54 -2.93
N LEU A 49 -3.13 -6.22 -1.99
CA LEU A 49 -3.78 -7.10 -1.01
C LEU A 49 -4.13 -6.27 0.22
N CYS A 50 -5.36 -6.33 0.73
CA CYS A 50 -5.70 -5.65 1.98
C CYS A 50 -6.36 -6.54 3.00
N THR A 51 -6.14 -6.19 4.27
CA THR A 51 -6.73 -6.88 5.41
C THR A 51 -8.19 -6.47 5.57
N GLN A 52 -9.08 -7.45 5.84
CA GLN A 52 -10.51 -7.20 6.06
C GLN A 52 -10.81 -6.33 7.27
N ASP A 53 -10.00 -6.41 8.32
CA ASP A 53 -10.14 -5.62 9.54
C ASP A 53 -9.71 -4.15 9.41
N GLY A 54 -9.08 -3.76 8.30
CA GLY A 54 -8.55 -2.42 8.08
C GLY A 54 -7.41 -2.00 9.03
N LYS A 55 -6.84 -2.93 9.80
CA LYS A 55 -5.77 -2.64 10.76
C LYS A 55 -4.40 -2.65 10.07
N ALA A 56 -3.48 -1.87 10.61
CA ALA A 56 -2.10 -1.85 10.12
C ALA A 56 -1.46 -3.23 10.25
N ILE A 57 -0.69 -3.61 9.23
CA ILE A 57 0.05 -4.86 9.17
C ILE A 57 1.28 -4.74 10.06
N SER A 58 1.37 -5.60 11.07
CA SER A 58 2.51 -5.69 11.99
C SER A 58 3.57 -6.68 11.51
N TYR A 59 3.19 -7.64 10.66
CA TYR A 59 4.08 -8.66 10.14
C TYR A 59 3.66 -9.13 8.74
N LEU A 60 4.65 -9.36 7.89
CA LEU A 60 4.51 -9.91 6.54
C LEU A 60 5.58 -10.98 6.31
N SER A 61 5.16 -12.13 5.81
CA SER A 61 6.05 -13.20 5.37
C SER A 61 5.64 -13.70 3.98
N VAL A 62 6.61 -13.77 3.09
CA VAL A 62 6.46 -14.27 1.72
C VAL A 62 7.33 -15.52 1.59
N GLY A 63 6.70 -16.68 1.37
CA GLY A 63 7.41 -17.97 1.36
C GLY A 63 8.44 -18.10 0.24
N ASP A 64 8.16 -17.53 -0.93
CA ASP A 64 9.08 -17.49 -2.07
C ASP A 64 9.57 -16.05 -2.33
N ALA A 65 10.50 -15.60 -1.49
CA ALA A 65 11.13 -14.29 -1.63
C ALA A 65 12.03 -14.14 -2.87
N ARG A 66 12.28 -15.23 -3.62
CA ARG A 66 13.03 -15.19 -4.90
C ARG A 66 12.11 -14.85 -6.06
N GLY A 67 10.89 -15.41 -6.07
CA GLY A 67 9.87 -15.12 -7.07
C GLY A 67 9.08 -13.83 -6.79
N TRP A 68 8.95 -13.46 -5.52
CA TRP A 68 8.04 -12.38 -5.08
C TRP A 68 8.67 -11.41 -4.09
N ASP A 69 8.22 -10.16 -4.18
CA ASP A 69 8.46 -9.12 -3.19
C ASP A 69 7.13 -8.60 -2.65
N GLY A 70 7.04 -8.48 -1.33
CA GLY A 70 5.86 -7.97 -0.65
C GLY A 70 6.22 -6.70 0.11
N LYS A 71 5.61 -5.58 -0.27
CA LYS A 71 5.83 -4.29 0.40
C LYS A 71 4.55 -3.82 1.07
N VAL A 72 4.61 -3.56 2.38
CA VAL A 72 3.53 -2.85 3.07
C VAL A 72 3.50 -1.39 2.59
N VAL A 73 2.34 -0.92 2.15
CA VAL A 73 2.17 0.43 1.58
C VAL A 73 1.07 1.19 2.31
N PRO A 74 1.10 2.54 2.35
CA PRO A 74 0.01 3.34 2.92
C PRO A 74 -1.36 2.93 2.35
N PRO A 75 -2.42 2.86 3.19
CA PRO A 75 -2.50 3.24 4.60
C PRO A 75 -2.05 2.15 5.60
N TYR A 76 -1.07 1.31 5.22
CA TYR A 76 -0.40 0.28 6.03
C TYR A 76 -1.24 -0.95 6.38
N ASN A 77 -2.50 -1.00 5.97
CA ASN A 77 -3.33 -2.21 5.93
C ASN A 77 -3.27 -2.94 4.57
N ARG A 78 -2.32 -2.55 3.71
CA ARG A 78 -2.18 -3.04 2.33
C ARG A 78 -0.78 -3.56 2.05
N VAL A 79 -0.68 -4.59 1.22
CA VAL A 79 0.57 -5.10 0.67
C VAL A 79 0.52 -5.06 -0.85
N ARG A 80 1.54 -4.44 -1.43
CA ARG A 80 1.83 -4.56 -2.85
C ARG A 80 2.74 -5.74 -3.08
N MET A 81 2.26 -6.71 -3.86
CA MET A 81 3.06 -7.84 -4.33
C MET A 81 3.66 -7.51 -5.68
N THR A 82 4.95 -7.77 -5.86
CA THR A 82 5.68 -7.54 -7.13
C THR A 82 6.42 -8.81 -7.51
N VAL A 83 6.24 -9.26 -8.75
CA VAL A 83 6.98 -10.40 -9.30
C VAL A 83 8.43 -9.99 -9.54
N ARG A 84 9.39 -10.79 -9.05
CA ARG A 84 10.83 -10.59 -9.26
C ARG A 84 11.50 -11.71 -10.04
N GLY A 85 10.83 -12.86 -10.19
CA GLY A 85 11.38 -14.04 -10.85
C GLY A 85 10.28 -14.98 -11.33
N PRO A 86 10.63 -16.25 -11.61
CA PRO A 86 9.64 -17.26 -11.98
C PRO A 86 8.53 -17.36 -10.95
N VAL A 87 7.28 -17.29 -11.40
CA VAL A 87 6.12 -17.43 -10.52
C VAL A 87 5.90 -18.91 -10.23
N THR A 88 6.08 -19.29 -8.97
CA THR A 88 5.72 -20.60 -8.45
C THR A 88 4.61 -20.47 -7.40
N VAL A 89 4.04 -21.60 -6.97
CA VAL A 89 3.08 -21.61 -5.87
C VAL A 89 3.78 -21.09 -4.61
N THR A 90 3.24 -20.04 -4.01
CA THR A 90 3.82 -19.45 -2.80
C THR A 90 2.75 -19.13 -1.76
N ASN A 91 3.14 -19.20 -0.49
CA ASN A 91 2.28 -18.84 0.62
C ASN A 91 2.72 -17.48 1.18
N VAL A 92 1.74 -16.62 1.46
CA VAL A 92 1.95 -15.32 2.08
C VAL A 92 1.14 -15.25 3.37
N ILE A 93 1.78 -14.77 4.43
CA ILE A 93 1.16 -14.59 5.73
C ILE A 93 1.22 -13.11 6.09
N PHE A 94 0.08 -12.57 6.51
CA PHE A 94 -0.06 -11.21 7.04
C PHE A 94 -0.56 -11.32 8.47
N GLN A 95 -0.04 -10.48 9.36
CA GLN A 95 -0.62 -10.32 10.69
C GLN A 95 -0.94 -8.87 10.94
N THR A 96 -2.10 -8.66 11.55
CA THR A 96 -2.52 -7.40 12.15
C THR A 96 -2.66 -7.63 13.65
N PRO A 97 -2.91 -6.57 14.46
CA PRO A 97 -3.27 -6.75 15.87
C PRO A 97 -4.53 -7.58 16.12
N SER A 98 -5.39 -7.77 15.10
CA SER A 98 -6.71 -8.39 15.26
C SER A 98 -6.87 -9.71 14.54
N ALA A 99 -6.00 -10.04 13.59
CA ALA A 99 -6.15 -11.25 12.77
C ALA A 99 -4.82 -11.70 12.12
N THR A 100 -4.79 -12.98 11.73
CA THR A 100 -3.78 -13.53 10.82
C THR A 100 -4.46 -13.93 9.52
N TYR A 101 -3.91 -13.49 8.40
CA TYR A 101 -4.39 -13.79 7.06
C TYR A 101 -3.41 -14.72 6.37
N ARG A 102 -3.93 -15.76 5.71
CA ARG A 102 -3.14 -16.71 4.93
C ARG A 102 -3.62 -16.67 3.48
N LEU A 103 -2.67 -16.50 2.57
CA LEU A 103 -2.90 -16.44 1.13
C LEU A 103 -1.99 -17.46 0.43
N GLN A 104 -2.56 -18.22 -0.50
CA GLN A 104 -1.80 -18.98 -1.49
C GLN A 104 -1.86 -18.26 -2.83
N ILE A 105 -0.71 -17.92 -3.38
CA ILE A 105 -0.58 -17.39 -4.74
C ILE A 105 -0.21 -18.56 -5.64
N THR A 106 -0.94 -18.72 -6.73
CA THR A 106 -0.70 -19.70 -7.78
C THR A 106 -0.28 -18.97 -9.06
N PRO A 107 0.51 -19.61 -9.95
CA PRO A 107 0.80 -19.05 -11.27
C PRO A 107 -0.48 -18.64 -12.01
#